data_AF-A0A3D3LIM4-F1
#
_entry.id   AF-A0A3D3LIM4-F1
#
_cell.length_a   1.000
_cell.length_b   1.000
_cell.length_c   1.000
_cell.angle_alpha   90.00
_cell.angle_beta   90.00
_cell.angle_gamma   90.00
#
_symmetry.space_group_name_H-M   'P 1'
#
loop_
_entity.id
_entity.type
_entity.pdbx_description
1 polymer ?
#
loop_
_entity_poly.entity_id
_entity_poly.type
_entity_poly.pdbx_seq_one_letter_code
_entity_poly.pdbx_strand_id
1 'polypeptide(L)'
;EAEALLTPESVTPAVVFMSSDQAPSGQIICAGAGVFAAAQVVESPGKLLGLDAAAEDVAANWEEISDLTEAKPLGMGFEQSAKFFALHNLKR
;
A
#
# COMPACT_ATOMS: atom_id res chain seq x y z
N GLU A 1 29.80 -10.22 -8.26
CA GLU A 1 30.34 -9.59 -7.04
C GLU A 1 29.25 -9.16 -6.05
N ALA A 2 28.14 -8.54 -6.48
CA ALA A 2 27.05 -8.14 -5.57
C ALA A 2 26.34 -9.33 -4.86
N GLU A 3 26.25 -10.50 -5.49
CA GLU A 3 25.61 -11.69 -4.92
C GLU A 3 26.28 -12.18 -3.62
N ALA A 4 27.60 -11.99 -3.48
CA ALA A 4 28.33 -12.35 -2.27
C ALA A 4 27.90 -11.55 -1.03
N LEU A 5 27.18 -10.43 -1.21
CA LEU A 5 26.65 -9.61 -0.13
C LEU A 5 25.28 -10.10 0.39
N LEU A 6 24.62 -11.03 -0.31
CA LEU A 6 23.32 -11.60 0.07
C LEU A 6 23.48 -12.67 1.17
N THR A 7 24.02 -12.26 2.32
CA THR A 7 24.20 -13.13 3.48
C THR A 7 23.12 -12.90 4.54
N PRO A 8 22.85 -13.87 5.44
CA PRO A 8 21.96 -13.66 6.58
C PRO A 8 22.36 -12.49 7.48
N GLU A 9 23.66 -12.26 7.66
CA GLU A 9 24.20 -11.18 8.50
C GLU A 9 23.85 -9.81 7.93
N SER A 10 23.80 -9.67 6.60
CA SER A 10 23.50 -8.40 5.95
C SER A 10 22.03 -7.96 6.09
N VAL A 11 21.15 -8.86 6.56
CA VAL A 11 19.73 -8.56 6.85
C VAL A 11 19.36 -8.70 8.34
N THR A 12 20.21 -9.34 9.15
CA THR A 12 19.98 -9.55 10.60
C THR A 12 19.58 -8.28 11.35
N PRO A 13 20.17 -7.08 11.11
CA PRO A 13 19.74 -5.85 11.78
C PRO A 13 18.25 -5.53 11.62
N ALA A 14 17.64 -5.83 10.46
CA ALA A 14 16.21 -5.61 10.25
C ALA A 14 15.36 -6.49 11.17
N VAL A 15 15.73 -7.76 11.32
CA VAL A 15 15.02 -8.70 12.20
C VAL A 15 15.17 -8.29 13.67
N VAL A 16 16.38 -7.91 14.09
CA VAL A 16 16.65 -7.46 15.46
C VAL A 16 15.82 -6.21 15.78
N PHE A 17 15.79 -5.21 14.89
CA PHE A 17 14.97 -4.02 15.08
C PHE A 17 13.47 -4.34 15.14
N MET A 18 12.95 -5.08 14.16
CA MET A 18 11.50 -5.39 14.07
C MET A 18 11.01 -6.35 15.16
N SER A 19 11.91 -7.03 15.87
CA SER A 19 11.59 -7.88 17.03
C SER A 19 11.78 -7.16 18.37
N SER A 20 12.19 -5.89 18.36
CA SER A 20 12.41 -5.10 19.57
C SER A 20 11.16 -4.32 20.00
N ASP A 21 11.13 -3.83 21.24
CA ASP A 21 10.07 -2.95 21.73
C ASP A 21 9.99 -1.59 21.00
N GLN A 22 11.02 -1.24 20.23
CA GLN A 22 11.05 -0.03 19.40
C GLN A 22 10.48 -0.25 18.00
N ALA A 23 10.09 -1.49 17.65
CA ALA A 23 9.54 -1.80 16.35
C ALA A 23 8.19 -1.10 16.12
N PRO A 24 8.00 -0.43 14.98
CA PRO A 24 6.72 0.19 14.66
C PRO A 24 5.67 -0.88 14.33
N SER A 25 4.42 -0.63 14.71
CA SER A 25 3.32 -1.54 14.40
C SER A 25 2.85 -1.41 12.95
N GLY A 26 2.51 -2.55 12.33
CA GLY A 26 1.92 -2.60 10.99
C GLY A 26 2.83 -2.16 9.84
N GLN A 27 4.14 -2.08 10.07
CA GLN A 27 5.11 -1.68 9.04
C GLN A 27 5.75 -2.89 8.35
N ILE A 28 6.16 -2.69 7.10
CA ILE A 28 6.88 -3.69 6.30
C ILE A 28 8.30 -3.16 6.04
N ILE A 29 9.30 -3.94 6.45
CA ILE A 29 10.71 -3.66 6.13
C ILE A 29 11.20 -4.64 5.06
N CYS A 30 11.85 -4.10 4.03
CA CYS A 30 12.59 -4.86 3.01
C CYS A 30 14.08 -4.77 3.33
N ALA A 31 14.80 -5.90 3.26
CA ALA A 31 16.23 -5.94 3.54
C ALA A 31 16.97 -6.88 2.59
N GLY A 32 18.16 -6.49 2.15
CA GLY A 32 19.04 -7.33 1.32
C GLY A 32 20.39 -6.68 1.04
N ALA A 33 21.49 -7.44 1.14
CA ALA A 33 22.85 -6.94 0.90
C ALA A 33 23.22 -5.68 1.72
N GLY A 34 22.69 -5.53 2.93
CA GLY A 34 22.89 -4.35 3.77
C GLY A 34 22.06 -3.13 3.38
N VAL A 35 21.15 -3.25 2.42
CA VAL A 35 20.17 -2.23 2.04
C VAL A 35 18.87 -2.47 2.81
N PHE A 36 18.25 -1.39 3.28
CA PHE A 36 16.99 -1.42 4.00
C PHE A 36 16.01 -0.40 3.38
N ALA A 37 14.76 -0.80 3.21
CA ALA A 37 13.68 0.06 2.72
C ALA A 37 12.38 -0.23 3.47
N ALA A 38 11.49 0.75 3.55
CA ALA A 38 10.13 0.54 4.00
C ALA A 38 9.22 0.30 2.80
N ALA A 39 8.32 -0.68 2.90
CA ALA A 39 7.25 -0.89 1.94
C ALA A 39 5.91 -0.51 2.57
N GLN A 40 4.97 -0.07 1.74
CA GLN A 40 3.65 0.35 2.17
C GLN A 40 2.61 -0.04 1.13
N VAL A 41 1.44 -0.47 1.61
CA VAL A 41 0.25 -0.65 0.77
C VAL A 41 -0.49 0.68 0.71
N VAL A 42 -0.82 1.13 -0.50
CA VAL A 42 -1.60 2.33 -0.77
C VAL A 42 -2.81 1.97 -1.62
N GLU A 43 -3.88 2.74 -1.49
CA GLU A 43 -5.07 2.61 -2.33
C GLU A 43 -5.25 3.87 -3.16
N SER A 44 -5.58 3.72 -4.46
CA SER A 44 -5.94 4.85 -5.33
C SER A 44 -7.13 5.64 -4.77
N PRO A 45 -7.39 6.86 -5.23
CA PRO A 45 -8.56 7.63 -4.80
C PRO A 45 -9.87 6.85 -4.99
N GLY A 46 -9.98 6.10 -6.08
CA GLY A 46 -11.15 5.31 -6.45
C GLY A 46 -12.12 6.08 -7.35
N LYS A 47 -12.96 5.34 -8.08
CA LYS A 47 -13.97 5.89 -9.00
C LYS A 47 -15.36 5.41 -8.61
N LEU A 48 -16.28 6.34 -8.34
CA LEU A 48 -17.70 6.00 -8.24
C LEU A 48 -18.30 5.82 -9.64
N LEU A 49 -18.62 4.58 -10.00
CA LEU A 49 -19.28 4.19 -11.27
C LEU A 49 -20.81 4.02 -11.15
N GLY A 50 -21.33 3.84 -9.93
CA GLY A 50 -22.75 3.58 -9.68
C GLY A 50 -23.04 2.11 -9.40
N LEU A 51 -24.26 1.82 -8.91
CA LEU A 51 -24.65 0.45 -8.49
C LEU A 51 -24.97 -0.48 -9.68
N ASP A 52 -25.32 0.10 -10.83
CA ASP A 52 -25.65 -0.64 -12.05
C ASP A 52 -24.45 -0.78 -13.01
N ALA A 53 -23.24 -0.46 -12.54
CA ALA A 53 -22.03 -0.53 -13.35
C ALA A 53 -21.75 -1.96 -13.84
N ALA A 54 -21.45 -2.09 -15.12
CA ALA A 54 -21.05 -3.33 -15.76
C ALA A 54 -19.51 -3.52 -15.72
N ALA A 55 -19.04 -4.70 -16.11
CA ALA A 55 -17.61 -4.99 -16.19
C ALA A 55 -16.91 -4.08 -17.22
N GLU A 56 -17.62 -3.74 -18.29
CA GLU A 56 -17.17 -2.85 -19.35
C GLU A 56 -16.95 -1.42 -18.83
N ASP A 57 -17.76 -0.94 -17.88
CA ASP A 57 -17.56 0.37 -17.26
C ASP A 57 -16.28 0.41 -16.43
N VAL A 58 -15.98 -0.68 -15.70
CA VAL A 58 -14.71 -0.83 -14.96
C VAL A 58 -13.54 -0.83 -15.92
N ALA A 59 -13.62 -1.61 -17.01
CA ALA A 59 -12.56 -1.69 -18.02
C ALA A 59 -12.32 -0.33 -18.69
N ALA A 60 -13.39 0.39 -19.05
CA ALA A 60 -13.31 1.71 -19.67
C ALA A 60 -12.73 2.79 -18.75
N ASN A 61 -12.81 2.62 -17.43
CA ASN A 61 -12.29 3.56 -16.44
C ASN A 61 -11.04 3.04 -15.70
N TRP A 62 -10.41 1.97 -16.19
CA TRP A 62 -9.33 1.30 -15.47
C TRP A 62 -8.13 2.23 -15.21
N GLU A 63 -7.79 3.11 -16.14
CA GLU A 63 -6.69 4.07 -15.96
C GLU A 63 -6.91 4.96 -14.74
N GLU A 64 -8.13 5.47 -14.52
CA GLU A 64 -8.46 6.31 -13.36
C GLU A 64 -8.58 5.48 -12.06
N ILE A 65 -9.13 4.25 -12.14
CA ILE A 65 -9.22 3.33 -10.99
C ILE A 65 -7.83 2.94 -10.50
N SER A 66 -6.88 2.76 -11.42
CA SER A 66 -5.51 2.31 -11.13
C SER A 66 -4.50 3.45 -10.96
N ASP A 67 -4.92 4.71 -11.09
CA ASP A 67 -4.04 5.86 -10.89
C ASP A 67 -3.62 6.00 -9.41
N LEU A 68 -2.31 5.87 -9.17
CA LEU A 68 -1.71 5.96 -7.84
C LEU A 68 -1.14 7.35 -7.53
N THR A 69 -1.29 8.34 -8.41
CA THR A 69 -0.73 9.68 -8.24
C THR A 69 -1.14 10.33 -6.91
N GLU A 70 -2.39 10.12 -6.50
CA GLU A 70 -2.94 10.59 -5.22
C GLU A 70 -3.26 9.45 -4.24
N ALA A 71 -2.67 8.26 -4.45
CA ALA A 71 -2.89 7.12 -3.57
C ALA A 71 -2.41 7.40 -2.15
N LYS A 72 -3.13 6.86 -1.18
CA LYS A 72 -2.82 7.03 0.25
C LYS A 72 -2.85 5.68 0.97
N PRO A 73 -1.99 5.48 1.98
CA PRO A 73 -2.14 4.35 2.88
C PRO A 73 -3.43 4.49 3.68
N LEU A 74 -4.03 3.35 4.00
CA LEU A 74 -5.14 3.25 4.94
C LEU A 74 -4.62 2.54 6.20
N GLY A 75 -4.67 3.24 7.33
CA GLY A 75 -4.12 2.76 8.60
C GLY A 75 -5.05 1.80 9.33
N MET A 76 -6.36 1.92 9.11
CA MET A 76 -7.39 1.11 9.76
C MET A 76 -8.50 0.74 8.77
N GLY A 77 -9.12 -0.44 8.97
CA GLY A 77 -10.10 -0.96 8.02
C GLY A 77 -11.31 -0.05 7.77
N PHE A 78 -11.73 0.74 8.75
CA PHE A 78 -12.88 1.65 8.58
C PHE A 78 -12.57 2.85 7.67
N GLU A 79 -11.30 3.20 7.47
CA GLU A 79 -10.90 4.35 6.65
C GLU A 79 -11.29 4.14 5.18
N GLN A 80 -11.26 2.89 4.69
CA GLN A 80 -11.73 2.54 3.35
C GLN A 80 -13.22 2.83 3.19
N SER A 81 -14.04 2.37 4.15
CA SER A 81 -15.48 2.63 4.13
C SER A 81 -15.78 4.13 4.18
N ALA A 82 -15.10 4.87 5.06
CA ALA A 82 -15.23 6.32 5.17
C ALA A 82 -14.89 7.04 3.85
N LYS A 83 -13.81 6.61 3.18
CA LYS A 83 -13.41 7.13 1.86
C LYS A 83 -14.51 6.90 0.81
N PHE A 84 -15.09 5.71 0.75
CA PHE A 84 -16.14 5.40 -0.22
C PHE A 84 -17.42 6.18 0.07
N PHE A 85 -17.80 6.37 1.34
CA PHE A 85 -18.93 7.25 1.70
C PHE A 85 -18.68 8.70 1.27
N ALA A 86 -17.46 9.23 1.45
CA ALA A 86 -17.11 10.58 1.03
C ALA A 86 -17.23 10.75 -0.50
N LEU A 87 -16.72 9.80 -1.29
CA LEU A 87 -16.87 9.79 -2.75
C LEU A 87 -18.33 9.78 -3.19
N HIS A 88 -19.17 8.99 -2.52
CA HIS A 88 -20.60 8.94 -2.81
C HIS A 88 -21.32 10.26 -2.48
N ASN A 89 -20.88 10.99 -1.45
CA ASN A 89 -21.48 12.26 -1.06
C ASN A 89 -21.03 13.45 -1.93
N LEU A 90 -19.81 13.43 -2.47
CA LEU A 90 -19.27 14.51 -3.33
C LEU A 90 -19.97 14.61 -4.70
N LYS A 91 -20.63 13.54 -5.16
CA LYS A 91 -21.33 13.48 -6.46
C LYS A 91 -22.86 13.61 -6.35
N ARG A 92 -23.40 13.92 -5.17
CA ARG A 92 -24.80 14.36 -4.98
C ARG A 92 -24.91 15.87 -5.20
#